data_AF-A0A4C2A653-F1
#
_entry.id   AF-A0A4C2A653-F1
#
_cell.length_a   1.000
_cell.length_b   1.000
_cell.length_c   1.000
_cell.angle_alpha   90.00
_cell.angle_beta   90.00
_cell.angle_gamma   90.00
#
_symmetry.space_group_name_H-M   'P 1'
#
loop_
_entity.id
_entity.type
_entity.pdbx_description
1 polymer ?
#
loop_
_entity_poly.entity_id
_entity_poly.type
_entity_poly.pdbx_seq_one_letter_code
_entity_poly.pdbx_strand_id
1 'polypeptide(L)'
;MNKSLNIEVFNKGDGKINHECGADHVKVGQKVPTGMPETEPNTRCVSVDGDADRVVYFFTDEKGVFHLLDGDRIATLVADFLMDLIKRCGLEIKMGLVQTAYANGASTDYIVNKLKVPVACVPTGLSTTP
;
A
#
# COMPACT_ATOMS: atom_id res chain seq x y z
N MET A 1 11.09 17.13 -20.59
CA MET A 1 10.19 17.17 -19.42
C MET A 1 8.81 16.76 -19.88
N ASN A 2 8.40 15.55 -19.50
CA ASN A 2 7.05 14.97 -19.45
C ASN A 2 7.21 13.45 -19.47
N LYS A 3 7.76 12.89 -18.38
CA LYS A 3 7.55 11.48 -18.08
C LYS A 3 6.23 11.40 -17.34
N SER A 4 5.12 11.46 -18.08
CA SER A 4 3.81 11.14 -17.53
C SER A 4 3.81 9.68 -17.06
N LEU A 5 3.12 9.40 -15.97
CA LEU A 5 2.82 8.02 -15.60
C LEU A 5 1.89 7.43 -16.66
N ASN A 6 2.29 6.30 -17.24
CA ASN A 6 1.40 5.50 -18.07
C ASN A 6 0.46 4.74 -17.14
N ILE A 7 -0.83 5.01 -17.23
CA ILE A 7 -1.86 4.43 -16.37
C ILE A 7 -2.94 3.84 -17.27
N GLU A 8 -3.20 2.55 -17.07
CA GLU A 8 -4.38 1.87 -17.60
C GLU A 8 -5.37 1.66 -16.47
N VAL A 9 -6.64 1.89 -16.75
CA VAL A 9 -7.71 1.86 -15.74
C VAL A 9 -8.73 0.82 -16.19
N PHE A 10 -9.18 -0.01 -15.26
CA PHE A 10 -10.17 -1.07 -15.44
C PHE A 10 -11.30 -0.91 -14.40
N ASN A 11 -12.43 -1.59 -14.58
CA ASN A 11 -13.57 -1.56 -13.65
C ASN A 11 -14.14 -0.13 -13.41
N LYS A 12 -14.43 0.61 -14.49
CA LYS A 12 -14.76 2.06 -14.47
C LYS A 12 -16.23 2.44 -14.26
N GLY A 13 -17.14 1.48 -14.04
CA GLY A 13 -18.54 1.80 -13.74
C GLY A 13 -19.60 1.09 -14.57
N ASP A 14 -19.25 0.14 -15.44
CA ASP A 14 -20.23 -0.63 -16.23
C ASP A 14 -20.91 -1.76 -15.43
N GLY A 15 -20.67 -1.84 -14.11
CA GLY A 15 -21.13 -2.91 -13.24
C GLY A 15 -21.38 -2.46 -11.80
N LYS A 16 -21.63 -3.43 -10.92
CA LYS A 16 -21.89 -3.17 -9.49
C LYS A 16 -20.59 -2.72 -8.79
N ILE A 17 -20.67 -1.62 -8.03
CA ILE A 17 -19.55 -1.08 -7.24
C ILE A 17 -18.99 -2.17 -6.32
N ASN A 18 -17.66 -2.29 -6.26
CA ASN A 18 -16.90 -3.25 -5.44
C ASN A 18 -17.26 -4.73 -5.67
N HIS A 19 -17.86 -5.07 -6.81
CA HIS A 19 -18.20 -6.46 -7.13
C HIS A 19 -17.01 -7.15 -7.78
N GLU A 20 -16.39 -8.08 -7.06
CA GLU A 20 -15.18 -8.82 -7.49
C GLU A 20 -13.99 -7.93 -7.86
N CYS A 21 -13.97 -6.70 -7.34
CA CYS A 21 -12.93 -5.71 -7.55
C CYS A 21 -12.85 -4.76 -6.34
N GLY A 22 -11.87 -3.85 -6.36
CA GLY A 22 -11.67 -2.85 -5.33
C GLY A 22 -10.69 -3.25 -4.23
N ALA A 23 -10.30 -2.30 -3.39
CA ALA A 23 -9.22 -2.48 -2.42
C ALA A 23 -9.52 -3.60 -1.40
N ASP A 24 -10.74 -3.62 -0.85
CA ASP A 24 -11.16 -4.64 0.13
C ASP A 24 -11.18 -6.05 -0.50
N HIS A 25 -11.66 -6.18 -1.74
CA HIS A 25 -11.68 -7.47 -2.44
C HIS A 25 -10.27 -8.03 -2.63
N VAL A 26 -9.32 -7.19 -3.05
CA VAL A 26 -7.93 -7.58 -3.27
C VAL A 26 -7.22 -7.89 -1.96
N LYS A 27 -7.44 -7.08 -0.91
CA LYS A 27 -6.83 -7.28 0.41
C LYS A 27 -7.30 -8.58 1.06
N VAL A 28 -8.59 -8.88 1.02
CA VAL A 28 -9.16 -10.09 1.65
C VAL A 28 -8.93 -11.32 0.78
N GLY A 29 -9.15 -11.21 -0.53
CA GLY A 29 -9.07 -12.34 -1.46
C GLY A 29 -7.66 -12.70 -1.92
N GLN A 30 -6.69 -11.80 -1.75
CA GLN A 30 -5.30 -11.95 -2.22
C GLN A 30 -5.21 -12.49 -3.65
N LYS A 31 -6.01 -11.90 -4.54
CA LYS A 31 -6.12 -12.29 -5.94
C LYS A 31 -6.38 -11.07 -6.83
N VAL A 32 -6.12 -11.24 -8.12
CA VAL A 32 -6.37 -10.23 -9.14
C VAL A 32 -7.89 -9.99 -9.29
N PRO A 33 -8.35 -8.72 -9.36
CA PRO A 33 -9.75 -8.39 -9.64
C PRO A 33 -10.28 -8.99 -10.96
N THR A 34 -11.57 -9.32 -10.98
CA THR A 34 -12.25 -9.66 -12.24
C THR A 34 -12.23 -8.44 -13.18
N GLY A 35 -12.12 -8.69 -14.50
CA GLY A 35 -12.15 -7.66 -15.54
C GLY A 35 -10.80 -6.99 -15.84
N MET A 36 -9.74 -7.35 -15.11
CA MET A 36 -8.37 -6.96 -15.46
C MET A 36 -7.80 -7.93 -16.51
N PRO A 37 -7.11 -7.45 -17.56
CA PRO A 37 -6.41 -8.33 -18.49
C PRO A 37 -5.25 -9.05 -17.78
N GLU A 38 -4.77 -10.13 -18.39
CA GLU A 38 -3.51 -10.73 -17.99
C GLU A 38 -2.38 -9.71 -18.23
N THR A 39 -1.54 -9.52 -17.21
CA THR A 39 -0.43 -8.57 -17.24
C THR A 39 0.89 -9.30 -17.25
N GLU A 40 1.91 -8.70 -17.87
CA GLU A 40 3.28 -9.18 -17.78
C GLU A 40 3.71 -9.36 -16.31
N PRO A 41 4.56 -10.35 -16.00
CA PRO A 41 5.09 -10.52 -14.65
C PRO A 41 5.69 -9.24 -14.07
N ASN A 42 5.50 -9.05 -12.77
CA ASN A 42 5.95 -7.90 -11.99
C ASN A 42 5.36 -6.54 -12.43
N THR A 43 4.28 -6.54 -13.23
CA THR A 43 3.52 -5.32 -13.54
C THR A 43 2.93 -4.72 -12.27
N ARG A 44 3.21 -3.44 -12.02
CA ARG A 44 2.68 -2.70 -10.86
C ARG A 44 1.20 -2.43 -11.05
N CYS A 45 0.38 -3.10 -10.24
CA CYS A 45 -1.07 -2.92 -10.23
C CYS A 45 -1.53 -2.21 -8.96
N VAL A 46 -2.67 -1.54 -9.04
CA VAL A 46 -3.27 -0.79 -7.93
C VAL A 46 -4.78 -0.97 -7.94
N SER A 47 -5.36 -1.19 -6.76
CA SER A 47 -6.80 -1.28 -6.56
C SER A 47 -7.25 -0.21 -5.58
N VAL A 48 -8.34 0.48 -5.91
CA VAL A 48 -8.98 1.52 -5.10
C VAL A 48 -10.37 1.06 -4.68
N ASP A 49 -10.88 1.51 -3.54
CA ASP A 49 -12.28 1.27 -3.16
C ASP A 49 -13.25 2.28 -3.79
N GLY A 50 -14.54 2.11 -3.50
CA GLY A 50 -15.63 2.77 -4.23
C GLY A 50 -15.67 4.30 -4.08
N ASP A 51 -15.19 4.83 -2.97
CA ASP A 51 -15.02 6.26 -2.68
C ASP A 51 -13.55 6.72 -2.73
N ALA A 52 -12.64 5.81 -3.10
CA ALA A 52 -11.21 6.05 -3.33
C ALA A 52 -10.45 6.61 -2.12
N ASP A 53 -10.86 6.25 -0.90
CA ASP A 53 -10.13 6.58 0.33
C ASP A 53 -9.14 5.47 0.76
N ARG A 54 -9.22 4.27 0.14
CA ARG A 54 -8.27 3.18 0.30
C ARG A 54 -7.62 2.79 -1.00
N VAL A 55 -6.35 2.41 -0.88
CA VAL A 55 -5.56 1.86 -1.97
C VAL A 55 -4.74 0.67 -1.50
N VAL A 56 -4.63 -0.35 -2.35
CA VAL A 56 -3.69 -1.45 -2.19
C VAL A 56 -2.95 -1.68 -3.51
N TYR A 57 -1.65 -1.93 -3.42
CA TYR A 57 -0.85 -2.32 -4.56
C TYR A 57 -0.70 -3.84 -4.60
N PHE A 58 -0.42 -4.38 -5.77
CA PHE A 58 -0.09 -5.79 -5.95
C PHE A 58 0.65 -6.00 -7.27
N PHE A 59 1.23 -7.18 -7.42
CA PHE A 59 1.75 -7.69 -8.68
C PHE A 59 1.72 -9.22 -8.68
N THR A 60 1.81 -9.82 -9.85
CA THR A 60 2.00 -11.26 -10.01
C THR A 60 3.44 -11.49 -10.47
N ASP A 61 4.18 -12.39 -9.80
CA ASP A 61 5.57 -12.67 -10.18
C ASP A 61 5.69 -13.59 -11.41
N GLU A 62 6.91 -13.86 -11.84
CA GLU A 62 7.22 -14.73 -13.00
C GLU A 62 6.73 -16.18 -12.83
N LYS A 63 6.43 -16.61 -11.59
CA LYS A 63 5.91 -17.94 -11.28
C LYS A 63 4.38 -17.95 -11.19
N GLY A 64 3.72 -16.82 -11.48
CA GLY A 64 2.27 -16.69 -11.35
C GLY A 64 1.80 -16.49 -9.91
N VAL A 65 2.69 -16.19 -8.95
CA VAL A 65 2.33 -16.00 -7.55
C VAL A 65 1.89 -14.55 -7.32
N PHE A 66 0.73 -14.38 -6.70
CA PHE A 66 0.21 -13.07 -6.31
C PHE A 66 0.93 -12.52 -5.09
N HIS A 67 1.39 -11.28 -5.17
CA HIS A 67 2.05 -10.56 -4.07
C HIS A 67 1.27 -9.29 -3.72
N LEU A 68 0.77 -9.24 -2.49
CA LEU A 68 0.07 -8.07 -1.96
C LEU A 68 1.05 -7.04 -1.37
N LEU A 69 0.83 -5.78 -1.72
CA LEU A 69 1.51 -4.60 -1.16
C LEU A 69 0.46 -3.69 -0.51
N ASP A 70 0.10 -4.02 0.72
CA ASP A 70 -0.93 -3.32 1.49
C ASP A 70 -0.44 -2.03 2.17
N GLY A 71 -1.30 -1.42 2.98
CA GLY A 71 -1.03 -0.15 3.66
C GLY A 71 0.27 -0.14 4.48
N ASP A 72 0.65 -1.26 5.12
CA ASP A 72 1.92 -1.32 5.85
C ASP A 72 3.12 -1.21 4.92
N ARG A 73 3.09 -1.90 3.78
CA ARG A 73 4.16 -1.82 2.77
C ARG A 73 4.29 -0.42 2.18
N ILE A 74 3.16 0.26 1.97
CA ILE A 74 3.14 1.65 1.51
C ILE A 74 3.72 2.57 2.59
N ALA A 75 3.30 2.41 3.84
CA ALA A 75 3.77 3.22 4.96
C ALA A 75 5.28 3.05 5.20
N THR A 76 5.79 1.82 5.16
CA THR A 76 7.23 1.57 5.33
C THR A 76 8.06 2.16 4.20
N LEU A 77 7.59 2.07 2.95
CA LEU A 77 8.26 2.67 1.79
C LEU A 77 8.35 4.19 1.91
N VAL A 78 7.23 4.85 2.27
CA VAL A 78 7.18 6.30 2.45
C VAL A 78 8.09 6.73 3.60
N ALA A 79 8.05 6.00 4.72
CA ALA A 79 8.89 6.28 5.88
C ALA A 79 10.38 6.17 5.57
N ASP A 80 10.80 5.12 4.85
CA ASP A 80 12.19 4.94 4.42
C ASP A 80 12.65 6.11 3.53
N PHE A 81 11.83 6.47 2.53
CA PHE A 81 12.11 7.58 1.64
C PHE A 81 12.26 8.92 2.37
N LEU A 82 11.33 9.24 3.28
CA LEU A 82 11.39 10.47 4.07
C LEU A 82 12.61 10.50 4.99
N MET A 83 12.97 9.37 5.60
CA MET A 83 14.16 9.28 6.45
C MET A 83 15.45 9.50 5.67
N ASP A 84 15.56 8.96 4.46
CA ASP A 84 16.71 9.21 3.59
C ASP A 84 16.81 10.70 3.23
N LEU A 85 15.70 11.35 2.90
CA LEU A 85 15.68 12.80 2.65
C LEU A 85 16.12 13.62 3.87
N ILE A 86 15.58 13.32 5.06
CA ILE A 86 15.93 14.02 6.31
C ILE A 86 17.43 13.89 6.60
N LYS A 87 17.99 12.68 6.44
CA LYS A 87 19.43 12.42 6.62
C LYS A 87 20.27 13.23 5.65
N ARG A 88 19.88 13.29 4.37
CA ARG A 88 20.58 14.06 3.33
C ARG A 88 20.56 15.57 3.58
N CYS A 89 19.48 16.07 4.19
CA CYS A 89 19.38 17.48 4.57
C CYS A 89 20.14 17.82 5.86
N GLY A 90 20.63 16.83 6.62
CA GLY A 90 21.31 17.04 7.89
C GLY A 90 20.40 17.61 8.99
N LEU A 91 19.09 17.38 8.89
CA LEU A 91 18.10 17.89 9.85
C LEU A 91 17.85 16.85 10.96
N GLU A 92 17.75 17.33 12.20
CA GLU A 92 17.33 16.50 13.33
C GLU A 92 15.81 16.57 13.51
N ILE A 93 15.08 15.77 12.72
CA ILE A 93 13.62 15.66 12.79
C ILE A 93 13.24 14.33 13.45
N LYS A 94 12.34 14.40 14.43
CA LYS A 94 11.73 13.21 15.03
C LYS A 94 10.62 12.71 14.11
N MET A 95 10.80 11.51 13.55
CA MET A 95 9.77 10.81 12.79
C MET A 95 9.21 9.66 13.61
N GLY A 96 7.94 9.32 13.41
CA GLY A 96 7.30 8.14 13.98
C GLY A 96 6.32 7.55 12.98
N LEU A 97 6.06 6.25 13.09
CA LEU A 97 5.09 5.55 12.26
C LEU A 97 3.96 5.03 13.15
N VAL A 98 2.72 5.36 12.80
CA VAL A 98 1.53 4.89 13.52
C VAL A 98 0.94 3.71 12.78
N GLN A 99 0.76 2.60 13.48
CA GLN A 99 0.13 1.40 12.97
C GLN A 99 -1.10 1.07 13.82
N THR A 100 -1.99 0.24 13.27
CA THR A 100 -3.06 -0.38 14.06
C THR A 100 -2.70 -1.83 14.36
N ALA A 101 -3.50 -2.50 15.19
CA ALA A 101 -3.31 -3.93 15.48
C ALA A 101 -3.44 -4.86 14.25
N TYR A 102 -3.96 -4.37 13.12
CA TYR A 102 -4.01 -5.12 11.85
C TYR A 102 -2.68 -5.14 11.10
N ALA A 103 -1.67 -4.42 11.60
CA ALA A 103 -0.38 -4.38 10.94
C ALA A 103 0.36 -5.72 11.04
N ASN A 104 1.05 -6.08 9.96
CA ASN A 104 1.88 -7.27 9.95
C ASN A 104 3.09 -7.08 10.89
N GLY A 105 3.30 -7.97 11.85
CA GLY A 105 4.44 -7.90 12.78
C GLY A 105 5.80 -7.81 12.10
N ALA A 106 5.96 -8.41 10.91
CA ALA A 106 7.18 -8.29 10.10
C ALA A 106 7.41 -6.86 9.58
N SER A 107 6.33 -6.09 9.35
CA SER A 107 6.44 -4.67 9.00
C SER A 107 6.94 -3.86 10.18
N THR A 108 6.39 -4.08 11.39
CA THR A 108 6.83 -3.43 12.62
C THR A 108 8.29 -3.75 12.91
N ASP A 109 8.70 -5.01 12.77
CA ASP A 109 10.10 -5.42 12.95
C ASP A 109 11.03 -4.73 11.96
N TYR A 110 10.63 -4.60 10.70
CA TYR A 110 11.42 -3.87 9.69
C TYR A 110 11.56 -2.40 10.07
N ILE A 111 10.49 -1.73 10.46
CA ILE A 111 10.51 -0.31 10.83
C ILE A 111 11.41 -0.06 12.04
N VAL A 112 11.23 -0.85 13.09
CA VAL A 112 11.99 -0.68 14.34
C VAL A 112 13.45 -1.08 14.16
N ASN A 113 13.72 -2.22 13.52
CA ASN A 113 15.08 -2.77 13.48
C ASN A 113 15.93 -2.25 12.32
N LYS A 114 15.33 -1.97 11.16
CA LYS A 114 16.04 -1.48 9.97
C LYS A 114 15.93 0.03 9.82
N LEU A 115 14.72 0.59 9.86
CA LEU A 115 14.53 2.04 9.68
C LEU A 115 14.90 2.84 10.94
N LYS A 116 14.93 2.20 12.12
CA LYS A 116 15.19 2.83 13.43
C LYS A 116 14.18 3.94 13.73
N VAL A 117 12.94 3.76 13.29
CA VAL A 117 11.83 4.70 13.50
C VAL A 117 10.96 4.19 14.64
N PRO A 118 10.61 5.03 15.63
CA PRO A 118 9.61 4.70 16.65
C PRO A 118 8.26 4.32 16.02
N VAL A 119 7.68 3.21 16.46
CA VAL A 119 6.35 2.76 16.04
C VAL A 119 5.38 2.84 17.21
N ALA A 120 4.22 3.44 16.98
CA ALA A 120 3.10 3.45 17.94
C ALA A 120 1.95 2.62 17.39
N CYS A 121 1.37 1.74 18.21
CA CYS A 121 0.17 0.99 17.87
C CYS A 121 -1.06 1.67 18.50
N VAL A 122 -2.08 1.97 17.69
CA VAL A 122 -3.33 2.61 18.14
C VAL A 122 -4.55 1.75 17.80
N PRO A 123 -5.69 1.92 18.51
CA PRO A 123 -6.95 1.29 18.15
C PRO A 123 -7.41 1.62 16.72
N THR A 124 -8.29 0.79 16.17
CA THR A 124 -8.73 0.86 14.78
C THR A 124 -9.81 1.92 14.57
N GLY A 125 -9.77 2.62 13.44
CA GLY A 125 -10.68 3.71 13.08
C GLY A 125 -10.01 5.08 13.10
N LEU A 126 -10.28 5.91 12.08
CA LEU A 126 -9.66 7.23 11.87
C LEU A 126 -10.09 8.33 12.89
N SER A 127 -10.70 7.96 14.01
CA SER A 127 -11.03 8.88 15.11
C SER A 127 -10.01 8.75 16.23
N THR A 128 -8.79 9.21 16.00
CA THR A 128 -7.81 9.41 17.09
C THR A 128 -8.03 10.78 17.72
N THR A 129 -9.19 10.99 18.36
CA THR A 129 -9.34 12.03 19.37
C THR A 129 -8.84 11.48 20.71
N PRO A 130 -8.01 12.24 21.45
CA PRO A 130 -7.49 11.83 22.74
C PRO A 130 -8.58 11.62 23.79
#